data_AF-A0A973AJU9-F1
#
_entry.id   AF-A0A973AJU9-F1
#
_cell.length_a   1.000
_cell.length_b   1.000
_cell.length_c   1.000
_cell.angle_alpha   90.00
_cell.angle_beta   90.00
_cell.angle_gamma   90.00
#
_symmetry.space_group_name_H-M   'P 1'
#
loop_
_entity.id
_entity.type
_entity.pdbx_description
1 polymer ?
#
loop_
_entity_poly.entity_id
_entity_poly.type
_entity_poly.pdbx_seq_one_letter_code
_entity_poly.pdbx_strand_id
1 'polypeptide(L)' 'MSEQKSMRDNPQAVASYLITQHGSRKAALDAAVAGTMEAQTKGDLYALSIWRDVKRILRQMGETEEAGE' A
#
# COMPACT_ATOMS: atom_id res chain seq x y z
N MET A 1 17.99 -13.13 -8.19
CA MET A 1 16.61 -12.60 -8.38
C MET A 1 15.77 -12.90 -7.14
N SER A 2 16.10 -12.30 -5.99
CA SER A 2 15.45 -12.63 -4.71
C SER A 2 14.88 -11.41 -3.96
N GLU A 3 15.16 -10.18 -4.39
CA GLU A 3 14.69 -8.96 -3.71
C GLU A 3 13.22 -8.60 -3.97
N GLN A 4 12.60 -9.06 -5.07
CA GLN A 4 11.20 -8.71 -5.36
C GLN A 4 10.18 -9.42 -4.45
N LYS A 5 10.55 -10.56 -3.84
CA LYS A 5 9.65 -11.28 -2.93
C LYS A 5 9.48 -10.51 -1.62
N SER A 6 10.58 -10.05 -1.02
CA SER A 6 10.55 -9.29 0.23
C SER A 6 9.86 -7.93 0.13
N MET A 7 9.86 -7.27 -1.03
CA MET A 7 9.10 -6.02 -1.20
C MET A 7 7.59 -6.25 -1.22
N ARG A 8 7.12 -7.37 -1.78
CA ARG A 8 5.68 -7.69 -1.84
C ARG A 8 5.11 -8.07 -0.47
N ASP A 9 5.96 -8.56 0.43
CA ASP A 9 5.58 -9.01 1.77
C ASP A 9 5.69 -7.89 2.83
N ASN A 10 6.27 -6.73 2.48
CA ASN A 10 6.38 -5.60 3.39
C ASN A 10 5.38 -4.49 3.01
N PRO A 11 4.27 -4.31 3.76
CA PRO A 11 3.27 -3.28 3.48
C PRO A 11 3.84 -1.87 3.39
N GLN A 12 4.91 -1.57 4.12
CA GLN A 12 5.55 -0.26 4.11
C GLN A 12 6.36 -0.02 2.83
N ALA A 13 7.06 -1.06 2.35
CA ALA A 13 7.76 -0.99 1.08
C ALA A 13 6.77 -0.85 -0.09
N VAL A 14 5.64 -1.56 -0.03
CA VAL A 14 4.55 -1.43 -1.02
C VAL A 14 3.95 -0.02 -0.99
N ALA A 15 3.66 0.54 0.19
CA ALA A 15 3.13 1.90 0.31
C ALA A 15 4.07 2.94 -0.31
N SER A 16 5.36 2.91 0.04
CA SER A 16 6.37 3.81 -0.53
C SER A 16 6.52 3.63 -2.05
N TYR A 17 6.51 2.38 -2.52
CA TYR A 17 6.57 2.09 -3.95
C TYR A 17 5.37 2.69 -4.71
N LEU A 18 4.16 2.58 -4.17
CA LEU A 18 2.95 3.14 -4.79
C LEU A 18 2.98 4.67 -4.83
N ILE A 19 3.49 5.32 -3.78
CA ILE A 19 3.67 6.78 -3.81
C ILE A 19 4.65 7.17 -4.91
N THR A 20 5.79 6.49 -5.00
CA THR A 20 6.80 6.73 -6.04
C THR A 20 6.27 6.47 -7.45
N GLN A 21 5.47 5.41 -7.64
CA GLN A 21 4.89 5.06 -8.93
C GLN A 21 3.78 6.04 -9.38
N HIS A 22 2.89 6.41 -8.47
CA HIS A 22 1.70 7.20 -8.80
C HIS A 22 1.89 8.71 -8.55
N GLY A 23 3.05 9.11 -8.02
CA GLY A 23 3.45 10.51 -7.81
C GLY A 23 2.71 11.22 -6.68
N SER A 24 1.70 10.60 -6.08
CA SER A 24 1.00 11.14 -4.93
C SER A 24 0.45 10.05 -4.04
N ARG A 25 0.33 10.38 -2.76
CA ARG A 25 -0.26 9.52 -1.74
C ARG A 25 -1.74 9.22 -1.99
N LYS A 26 -2.50 10.20 -2.49
CA LYS A 26 -3.91 9.99 -2.88
C LYS A 26 -4.03 8.93 -3.97
N ALA A 27 -3.22 9.04 -5.02
CA ALA A 27 -3.23 8.04 -6.10
C ALA A 27 -2.71 6.67 -5.63
N ALA A 28 -1.75 6.63 -4.70
CA ALA A 28 -1.31 5.40 -4.05
C ALA A 28 -2.42 4.72 -3.24
N LEU A 29 -3.28 5.49 -2.56
CA LEU A 29 -4.45 4.97 -1.84
C LEU A 29 -5.46 4.35 -2.81
N ASP A 30 -5.75 5.02 -3.92
CA ASP A 30 -6.66 4.51 -4.95
C ASP A 30 -6.12 3.19 -5.55
N ALA A 31 -4.82 3.12 -5.82
CA ALA A 31 -4.15 1.89 -6.27
C ALA A 31 -4.24 0.76 -5.22
N ALA A 32 -4.09 1.08 -3.94
CA ALA A 32 -4.22 0.09 -2.86
C ALA A 32 -5.67 -0.41 -2.68
N VAL A 33 -6.67 0.43 -2.97
CA VAL A 33 -8.08 0.01 -3.03
C VAL A 33 -8.28 -0.95 -4.21
N ALA A 34 -7.76 -0.64 -5.39
CA ALA A 34 -7.82 -1.52 -6.55
C ALA A 34 -7.16 -2.89 -6.26
N GLY A 35 -5.96 -2.90 -5.67
CA GLY A 35 -5.28 -4.13 -5.26
C GLY A 35 -6.07 -4.95 -4.22
N THR A 36 -6.78 -4.28 -3.30
CA THR A 36 -7.69 -4.96 -2.36
C THR A 36 -8.81 -5.69 -3.10
N MET A 37 -9.47 -5.03 -4.07
CA MET A 37 -10.57 -5.61 -4.84
C MET A 37 -10.09 -6.80 -5.68
N GLU A 38 -8.91 -6.69 -6.28
CA GLU A 38 -8.30 -7.78 -7.05
C GLU A 38 -7.98 -8.99 -6.17
N ALA A 39 -7.35 -8.77 -5.01
CA ALA A 39 -7.04 -9.84 -4.05
C ALA A 39 -8.33 -10.51 -3.53
N GLN A 40 -9.38 -9.73 -3.28
CA GLN A 40 -10.69 -10.24 -2.89
C GLN A 40 -11.29 -11.13 -3.97
N THR A 41 -11.26 -10.68 -5.22
CA THR A 41 -11.79 -11.42 -6.37
C THR A 41 -11.05 -12.75 -6.56
N LYS A 42 -9.74 -12.77 -6.31
CA LYS A 42 -8.89 -13.97 -6.41
C LYS A 42 -8.97 -14.90 -5.20
N GLY A 43 -9.64 -14.50 -4.11
CA GLY A 43 -9.61 -15.24 -2.85
C GLY A 43 -8.22 -15.26 -2.19
N ASP A 44 -7.34 -14.31 -2.54
CA ASP A 44 -5.98 -14.20 -1.99
C ASP A 44 -6.02 -13.49 -0.64
N LEU A 45 -6.27 -14.27 0.42
CA LEU A 45 -6.38 -13.79 1.80
C LEU A 45 -5.07 -13.16 2.29
N TYR A 46 -3.92 -13.64 1.80
CA TYR A 46 -2.62 -13.09 2.18
C TYR A 46 -2.44 -11.69 1.59
N ALA A 47 -2.62 -11.55 0.28
CA ALA A 47 -2.57 -10.25 -0.38
C ALA A 47 -3.59 -9.27 0.20
N LEU A 48 -4.79 -9.74 0.57
CA LEU A 48 -5.79 -8.92 1.26
C LEU A 48 -5.28 -8.32 2.58
N SER A 49 -4.57 -9.11 3.38
CA SER A 49 -3.98 -8.61 4.63
C SER A 49 -2.95 -7.52 4.34
N ILE A 50 -2.05 -7.75 3.39
CA ILE A 50 -1.03 -6.78 2.98
C ILE A 50 -1.69 -5.47 2.50
N TRP A 51 -2.70 -5.54 1.63
CA TRP A 51 -3.39 -4.36 1.13
C TRP A 51 -4.12 -3.56 2.22
N ARG A 52 -4.63 -4.22 3.27
CA ARG A 52 -5.22 -3.53 4.43
C ARG A 52 -4.17 -2.75 5.22
N ASP A 53 -3.00 -3.35 5.44
CA ASP A 53 -1.88 -2.68 6.12
C ASP A 53 -1.31 -1.53 5.28
N VAL A 54 -1.16 -1.72 3.97
CA VAL A 54 -0.73 -0.65 3.04
C VAL A 54 -1.65 0.57 3.15
N LYS A 55 -2.98 0.37 3.11
CA LYS A 55 -3.94 1.47 3.25
C LYS A 55 -3.83 2.18 4.59
N ARG A 56 -3.60 1.44 5.69
CA ARG A 56 -3.40 2.02 7.02
C ARG A 56 -2.14 2.89 7.07
N ILE A 57 -1.02 2.37 6.56
CA ILE A 57 0.26 3.10 6.50
C ILE A 57 0.12 4.36 5.66
N LEU A 58 -0.47 4.24 4.46
CA LEU A 58 -0.75 5.39 3.62
C LEU A 58 -1.61 6.39 4.39
N ARG A 59 -2.68 6.01 5.10
CA ARG A 59 -3.48 6.96 5.89
C ARG A 59 -2.67 7.65 7.00
N GLN A 60 -1.83 6.91 7.72
CA GLN A 60 -1.01 7.47 8.80
C GLN A 60 0.04 8.46 8.31
N MET A 61 0.63 8.25 7.14
CA MET A 61 1.64 9.16 6.57
C MET A 61 1.13 10.61 6.41
N GLY A 62 -0.19 10.81 6.27
CA GLY A 62 -0.76 12.17 6.18
C GLY A 62 -1.07 12.81 7.50
N GLU A 63 -1.47 12.01 8.48
CA GLU A 63 -1.72 12.49 9.83
C GLU A 63 -0.42 13.02 10.44
N THR A 64 0.72 12.41 10.10
CA THR A 64 2.05 12.88 10.52
C THR A 64 2.51 14.16 9.80
N GLU A 65 2.07 14.41 8.56
CA GLU A 65 2.39 15.64 7.82
C GLU A 65 1.56 16.84 8.31
N GLU A 66 0.30 16.63 8.69
CA GLU A 66 -0.59 17.70 9.16
C GLU A 66 -0.43 18.05 10.66
N ALA A 67 0.20 17.19 11.47
CA ALA A 67 0.47 17.45 12.88
C ALA A 67 1.74 18.30 13.15
N GLY A 68 2.38 18.82 12.09
CA GLY A 68 3.65 19.55 12.14
C GLY A 68 3.58 21.04 11.77
N GLU A 69 2.39 21.62 11.59
CA GLU A 69 2.18 23.07 11.36
C GLU A 69 1.72 23.82 12.62
#